data_AF-H8GGH9-F1
#
_entry.id   AF-H8GGH9-F1
#
_cell.length_a   1.000
_cell.length_b   1.000
_cell.length_c   1.000
_cell.angle_alpha   90.00
_cell.angle_beta   90.00
_cell.angle_gamma   90.00
#
_symmetry.space_group_name_H-M   'P 1'
#
loop_
_entity.id
_entity.type
_entity.pdbx_description
1 polymer ?
#
loop_
_entity_poly.entity_id
_entity_poly.type
_entity_poly.pdbx_seq_one_letter_code
_entity_poly.pdbx_strand_id
1 'polypeptide(L)'
;MARYANIYDICDTPILKEQPYAEPGRNLKRLYRKVAGNGLLKYLILKGCRHPEIPMQAVPAYQAVIRAAMRAGYDEWRDAGWIDRTFKPIAELLDRIDPPHFRRREKTPLIQTNPKPEALDTVIERCLQDILQTWNSHHENPYFPVAAQVVLSGDDQMNGENFLNILRGVGAFEYRNAVLLFALIRCFIHCNPVKLKVVRKPYRGIAEKLFQRSHWFIHRTAFYDVNFFELLLTRVAKNRLTPDELQPIVQILENLLHFCVVTSQEWLVTPNNGIRHPATTCFPEDERAECLFKLNQKNRAIKKDLGFGNYAPDTDTTFFTLSIAKKWLDLVEEKHLAADVKLLRECRNFLAHPWVEIITEYQIGSGYTSNPPTIRMTRPLDYQGAIPIWFDKRFRKSDGRIVREPAGNEICPGHNMDILEAMLVNRKQWRSLEGDNLKTVRRLLDFHYRTVASGNFRHESVFQYYLPEIYVYYIGRFYEAYLTLGDAEKNSLNPEGQVEKIRRIALDYCKSELIGYTLNAFDAAIAVAALALLRHEPRDDGLIATGLKTMSDALGEGAKGHLFQPYEWTRLRHPCRIIVGSEVATSLFVMSAFASAKQYLYGNG
;
A
#
# COMPACT_ATOMS: atom_id res chain seq x y z
N MET A 1 23.69 20.82 -34.47
CA MET A 1 22.60 19.88 -34.13
C MET A 1 22.92 19.22 -32.80
N ALA A 2 21.91 18.83 -32.02
CA ALA A 2 22.18 18.13 -30.76
C ALA A 2 22.74 16.72 -31.03
N ARG A 3 23.71 16.28 -30.22
CA ARG A 3 24.41 14.98 -30.39
C ARG A 3 23.58 13.77 -29.94
N TYR A 4 22.73 13.96 -28.93
CA TYR A 4 21.99 12.90 -28.24
C TYR A 4 20.50 13.23 -28.18
N ALA A 5 19.65 12.21 -28.24
CA ALA A 5 18.19 12.37 -28.23
C ALA A 5 17.67 12.79 -26.85
N ASN A 6 16.52 13.48 -26.83
CA ASN A 6 15.63 13.55 -25.67
C ASN A 6 14.33 12.76 -25.95
N ILE A 7 13.42 12.70 -24.97
CA ILE A 7 12.15 11.97 -25.12
C ILE A 7 11.29 12.48 -26.29
N TYR A 8 11.38 13.77 -26.64
CA TYR A 8 10.60 14.37 -27.72
C TYR A 8 11.11 13.96 -29.09
N ASP A 9 12.44 13.77 -29.24
CA ASP A 9 13.05 13.26 -30.47
C ASP A 9 12.53 11.84 -30.80
N ILE A 10 12.22 11.03 -29.77
CA ILE A 10 11.65 9.68 -29.89
C ILE A 10 10.13 9.69 -30.07
N CYS A 11 9.41 10.54 -29.33
CA CYS A 11 7.96 10.42 -29.20
C CYS A 11 7.15 11.37 -30.08
N ASP A 12 7.61 12.61 -30.34
CA ASP A 12 6.75 13.63 -30.97
C ASP A 12 6.30 13.22 -32.38
N THR A 13 7.19 12.62 -33.19
CA THR A 13 6.83 12.18 -34.55
C THR A 13 5.82 11.03 -34.53
N PRO A 14 6.10 9.85 -33.91
CA PRO A 14 5.14 8.76 -33.89
C PRO A 14 3.82 9.08 -33.18
N ILE A 15 3.83 9.89 -32.12
CA ILE A 15 2.62 10.13 -31.31
C ILE A 15 1.79 11.31 -31.83
N LEU A 16 2.42 12.44 -32.17
CA LEU A 16 1.69 13.65 -32.52
C LEU A 16 1.33 13.72 -34.00
N LYS A 17 2.23 13.27 -34.88
CA LYS A 17 2.06 13.40 -36.34
C LYS A 17 1.36 12.20 -36.99
N GLU A 18 1.53 11.00 -36.44
CA GLU A 18 0.86 9.81 -36.97
C GLU A 18 -0.54 9.62 -36.34
N GLN A 19 -1.40 8.90 -37.07
CA GLN A 19 -2.74 8.54 -36.60
C GLN A 19 -2.70 7.21 -35.86
N PRO A 20 -3.33 7.12 -34.67
CA PRO A 20 -3.45 5.85 -33.95
C PRO A 20 -4.35 4.89 -34.72
N TYR A 21 -3.98 3.61 -34.73
CA TYR A 21 -4.77 2.56 -35.38
C TYR A 21 -6.05 2.24 -34.59
N ALA A 22 -5.92 2.09 -33.26
CA ALA A 22 -7.00 1.67 -32.38
C ALA A 22 -7.00 2.47 -31.05
N GLU A 23 -7.92 2.13 -30.15
CA GLU A 23 -8.07 2.78 -28.84
C GLU A 23 -6.77 2.79 -28.00
N PRO A 24 -5.95 1.72 -27.97
CA PRO A 24 -4.68 1.75 -27.26
C PRO A 24 -3.75 2.89 -27.72
N GLY A 25 -3.63 3.10 -29.03
CA GLY A 25 -2.87 4.23 -29.59
C GLY A 25 -3.50 5.59 -29.26
N ARG A 26 -4.84 5.70 -29.28
CA ARG A 26 -5.55 6.94 -28.89
C ARG A 26 -5.29 7.29 -27.42
N ASN A 27 -5.34 6.31 -26.54
CA ASN A 27 -5.01 6.47 -25.13
C ASN A 27 -3.54 6.88 -24.93
N LEU A 28 -2.58 6.23 -25.59
CA LEU A 28 -1.15 6.60 -25.51
C LEU A 28 -0.93 8.06 -25.94
N LYS A 29 -1.56 8.49 -27.03
CA LYS A 29 -1.51 9.89 -27.51
C LYS A 29 -2.10 10.87 -26.50
N ARG A 30 -3.23 10.53 -25.87
CA ARG A 30 -3.86 11.35 -24.81
C ARG A 30 -2.94 11.45 -23.60
N LEU A 31 -2.42 10.33 -23.12
CA LEU A 31 -1.53 10.25 -21.97
C LEU A 31 -0.24 11.04 -22.20
N TYR A 32 0.41 10.87 -23.36
CA TYR A 32 1.61 11.61 -23.75
C TYR A 32 1.40 13.13 -23.72
N ARG A 33 0.32 13.62 -24.32
CA ARG A 33 -0.02 15.06 -24.32
C ARG A 33 -0.22 15.60 -22.91
N LYS A 34 -0.84 14.82 -22.03
CA LYS A 34 -1.17 15.23 -20.66
C LYS A 34 0.05 15.24 -19.73
N VAL A 35 0.92 14.24 -19.87
CA VAL A 35 2.10 14.07 -19.01
C VAL A 35 3.32 14.74 -19.64
N ALA A 36 3.92 14.12 -20.66
CA ALA A 36 5.15 14.63 -21.29
C ALA A 36 4.93 15.93 -22.08
N GLY A 37 3.70 16.21 -22.53
CA GLY A 37 3.31 17.45 -23.19
C GLY A 37 3.00 18.61 -22.24
N ASN A 38 2.94 18.39 -20.93
CA ASN A 38 2.73 19.46 -19.95
C ASN A 38 3.85 20.51 -20.08
N GLY A 39 3.49 21.79 -20.28
CA GLY A 39 4.46 22.84 -20.60
C GLY A 39 5.58 23.01 -19.56
N LEU A 40 5.24 22.98 -18.27
CA LEU A 40 6.23 23.10 -17.19
C LEU A 40 7.17 21.90 -17.21
N LEU A 41 6.64 20.69 -17.23
CA LEU A 41 7.46 19.48 -17.25
C LEU A 41 8.32 19.39 -18.51
N LYS A 42 7.74 19.74 -19.67
CA LYS A 42 8.41 19.72 -20.97
C LYS A 42 9.60 20.66 -21.01
N TYR A 43 9.37 21.95 -20.78
CA TYR A 43 10.39 22.95 -21.01
C TYR A 43 11.39 23.07 -19.85
N LEU A 44 10.98 22.83 -18.60
CA LEU A 44 11.86 22.96 -17.44
C LEU A 44 12.69 21.71 -17.18
N ILE A 45 12.15 20.51 -17.45
CA ILE A 45 12.78 19.24 -17.08
C ILE A 45 13.14 18.43 -18.32
N LEU A 46 12.14 17.87 -19.01
CA LEU A 46 12.32 16.77 -19.95
C LEU A 46 13.06 17.17 -21.23
N LYS A 47 12.87 18.39 -21.75
CA LYS A 47 13.52 18.84 -23.00
C LYS A 47 15.05 18.91 -22.86
N GLY A 48 15.52 19.22 -21.65
CA GLY A 48 16.93 19.25 -21.30
C GLY A 48 17.51 17.88 -20.92
N CYS A 49 16.68 16.86 -20.70
CA CYS A 49 17.13 15.51 -20.39
C CYS A 49 17.52 14.79 -21.68
N ARG A 50 18.78 14.90 -22.11
CA ARG A 50 19.30 14.15 -23.26
C ARG A 50 19.96 12.86 -22.78
N HIS A 51 19.79 11.77 -23.51
CA HIS A 51 20.27 10.45 -23.13
C HIS A 51 21.60 10.13 -23.82
N PRO A 52 22.73 9.98 -23.10
CA PRO A 52 24.07 9.86 -23.69
C PRO A 52 24.23 8.59 -24.55
N GLU A 53 23.46 7.55 -24.29
CA GLU A 53 23.51 6.30 -25.05
C GLU A 53 22.56 6.25 -26.26
N ILE A 54 21.78 7.31 -26.48
CA ILE A 54 20.87 7.40 -27.64
C ILE A 54 21.38 8.52 -28.54
N PRO A 55 22.39 8.26 -29.39
CA PRO A 55 22.80 9.23 -30.37
C PRO A 55 21.69 9.43 -31.41
N MET A 56 21.67 10.57 -32.09
CA MET A 56 20.57 10.90 -33.01
C MET A 56 20.34 9.85 -34.11
N GLN A 57 21.40 9.15 -34.56
CA GLN A 57 21.27 8.05 -35.52
C GLN A 57 20.50 6.82 -34.99
N ALA A 58 20.41 6.64 -33.67
CA ALA A 58 19.68 5.53 -33.05
C ALA A 58 18.19 5.84 -32.82
N VAL A 59 17.78 7.12 -32.96
CA VAL A 59 16.39 7.56 -32.77
C VAL A 59 15.36 6.75 -33.60
N PRO A 60 15.61 6.40 -34.87
CA PRO A 60 14.65 5.61 -35.65
C PRO A 60 14.26 4.27 -35.02
N ALA A 61 15.20 3.59 -34.33
CA ALA A 61 14.92 2.32 -33.66
C ALA A 61 13.92 2.50 -32.50
N TYR A 62 14.10 3.54 -31.68
CA TYR A 62 13.16 3.84 -30.59
C TYR A 62 11.83 4.41 -31.10
N GLN A 63 11.85 5.20 -32.18
CA GLN A 63 10.62 5.63 -32.85
C GLN A 63 9.82 4.44 -33.37
N ALA A 64 10.47 3.37 -33.83
CA ALA A 64 9.78 2.14 -34.25
C ALA A 64 9.04 1.47 -33.08
N VAL A 65 9.62 1.46 -31.88
CA VAL A 65 8.96 0.96 -30.66
C VAL A 65 7.69 1.75 -30.35
N ILE A 66 7.78 3.08 -30.35
CA ILE A 66 6.61 3.94 -30.08
C ILE A 66 5.56 3.83 -31.19
N ARG A 67 5.99 3.71 -32.45
CA ARG A 67 5.08 3.49 -33.58
C ARG A 67 4.35 2.14 -33.46
N ALA A 68 5.04 1.09 -33.01
CA ALA A 68 4.43 -0.20 -32.75
C ALA A 68 3.34 -0.09 -31.67
N ALA A 69 3.61 0.60 -30.56
CA ALA A 69 2.61 0.85 -29.52
C ALA A 69 1.41 1.70 -30.02
N MET A 70 1.65 2.69 -30.88
CA MET A 70 0.59 3.51 -31.50
C MET A 70 -0.29 2.75 -32.50
N ARG A 71 0.28 1.70 -33.12
CA ARG A 71 -0.40 0.84 -34.11
C ARG A 71 -0.97 -0.45 -33.49
N ALA A 72 -0.63 -0.77 -32.25
CA ALA A 72 -1.13 -1.94 -31.55
C ALA A 72 -2.65 -1.86 -31.33
N GLY A 73 -3.34 -2.94 -31.69
CA GLY A 73 -4.68 -3.24 -31.27
C GLY A 73 -4.69 -3.98 -29.93
N TYR A 74 -5.81 -4.60 -29.61
CA TYR A 74 -5.96 -5.33 -28.34
C TYR A 74 -5.22 -6.67 -28.34
N ASP A 75 -5.09 -7.31 -29.49
CA ASP A 75 -4.49 -8.64 -29.61
C ASP A 75 -2.97 -8.58 -29.51
N GLU A 76 -2.32 -7.56 -30.09
CA GLU A 76 -0.88 -7.34 -29.91
C GLU A 76 -0.54 -7.14 -28.44
N TRP A 77 -1.32 -6.33 -27.74
CA TRP A 77 -1.14 -6.11 -26.30
C TRP A 77 -1.38 -7.38 -25.47
N ARG A 78 -2.05 -8.41 -25.99
CA ARG A 78 -2.21 -9.72 -25.31
C ARG A 78 -1.09 -10.70 -25.64
N ASP A 79 -0.34 -10.48 -26.72
CA ASP A 79 0.77 -11.34 -27.13
C ASP A 79 2.05 -11.00 -26.33
N ALA A 80 2.39 -11.88 -25.38
CA ALA A 80 3.61 -11.75 -24.58
C ALA A 80 4.89 -11.77 -25.44
N GLY A 81 4.93 -12.55 -26.52
CA GLY A 81 6.08 -12.59 -27.43
C GLY A 81 6.22 -11.31 -28.24
N TRP A 82 5.10 -10.69 -28.63
CA TRP A 82 5.13 -9.36 -29.24
C TRP A 82 5.63 -8.30 -28.26
N ILE A 83 5.16 -8.31 -27.01
CA ILE A 83 5.61 -7.39 -25.96
C ILE A 83 7.13 -7.52 -25.78
N ASP A 84 7.64 -8.73 -25.60
CA ASP A 84 9.05 -8.99 -25.34
C ASP A 84 9.94 -8.50 -26.49
N ARG A 85 9.56 -8.78 -27.75
CA ARG A 85 10.33 -8.32 -28.92
C ARG A 85 10.25 -6.81 -29.12
N THR A 86 9.07 -6.22 -28.95
CA THR A 86 8.81 -4.81 -29.27
C THR A 86 9.44 -3.88 -28.25
N PHE A 87 9.36 -4.21 -26.96
CA PHE A 87 9.78 -3.31 -25.88
C PHE A 87 11.17 -3.63 -25.33
N LYS A 88 11.87 -4.64 -25.87
CA LYS A 88 13.27 -4.97 -25.54
C LYS A 88 14.21 -3.75 -25.54
N PRO A 89 14.19 -2.83 -26.54
CA PRO A 89 15.09 -1.68 -26.52
C PRO A 89 14.89 -0.76 -25.31
N ILE A 90 13.67 -0.65 -24.78
CA ILE A 90 13.39 0.15 -23.57
C ILE A 90 13.81 -0.63 -22.32
N ALA A 91 13.57 -1.95 -22.30
CA ALA A 91 14.03 -2.81 -21.21
C ALA A 91 15.55 -2.74 -21.03
N GLU A 92 16.31 -2.80 -22.12
CA GLU A 92 17.78 -2.69 -22.10
C GLU A 92 18.28 -1.32 -21.62
N LEU A 93 17.52 -0.24 -21.84
CA LEU A 93 17.85 1.07 -21.28
C LEU A 93 17.61 1.11 -19.76
N LEU A 94 16.53 0.50 -19.29
CA LEU A 94 16.23 0.41 -17.85
C LEU A 94 17.30 -0.37 -17.10
N ASP A 95 17.85 -1.44 -17.69
CA ASP A 95 18.92 -2.25 -17.10
C ASP A 95 20.23 -1.48 -16.88
N ARG A 96 20.40 -0.33 -17.56
CA ARG A 96 21.59 0.53 -17.44
C ARG A 96 21.41 1.68 -16.46
N ILE A 97 20.21 1.83 -15.89
CA ILE A 97 19.98 2.84 -14.86
C ILE A 97 20.63 2.38 -13.57
N ASP A 98 21.59 3.17 -13.09
CA ASP A 98 22.09 3.07 -11.72
C ASP A 98 21.23 3.98 -10.81
N PRO A 99 20.30 3.43 -10.01
CA PRO A 99 19.41 4.24 -9.20
C PRO A 99 20.18 4.89 -8.05
N PRO A 100 20.10 6.23 -7.87
CA PRO A 100 20.81 6.86 -6.77
C PRO A 100 20.18 6.51 -5.42
N HIS A 101 21.00 6.43 -4.39
CA HIS A 101 20.52 6.25 -3.02
C HIS A 101 19.86 7.53 -2.49
N PHE A 102 18.52 7.57 -2.50
CA PHE A 102 17.76 8.70 -1.96
C PHE A 102 17.66 8.69 -0.44
N ARG A 103 17.67 7.52 0.19
CA ARG A 103 17.56 7.36 1.64
C ARG A 103 18.87 7.78 2.32
N ARG A 104 18.77 8.64 3.33
CA ARG A 104 19.87 9.00 4.22
C ARG A 104 19.68 8.27 5.54
N ARG A 105 20.58 7.31 5.79
CA ARG A 105 20.60 6.41 6.95
C ARG A 105 21.98 6.48 7.60
N GLU A 106 22.09 7.23 8.69
CA GLU A 106 23.33 7.37 9.45
C GLU A 106 23.16 6.70 10.82
N LYS A 107 24.23 6.13 11.37
CA LYS A 107 24.15 5.53 12.72
C LYS A 107 23.83 6.61 13.75
N THR A 108 22.89 6.33 14.63
CA THR A 108 22.44 7.26 15.68
C THR A 108 22.63 6.61 17.05
N PRO A 109 23.19 7.31 18.05
CA PRO A 109 23.33 6.76 19.39
C PRO A 109 21.96 6.54 20.05
N LEU A 110 21.86 5.50 20.88
CA LEU A 110 20.64 5.18 21.61
C LEU A 110 20.47 6.06 22.85
N ILE A 111 19.25 6.53 23.07
CA ILE A 111 18.82 7.22 24.28
C ILE A 111 18.58 6.19 25.38
N GLN A 112 19.26 6.33 26.53
CA GLN A 112 19.23 5.31 27.59
C GLN A 112 18.06 5.44 28.57
N THR A 113 17.35 6.58 28.57
CA THR A 113 16.30 6.85 29.56
C THR A 113 14.94 6.88 28.91
N ASN A 114 14.05 6.00 29.37
CA ASN A 114 12.65 6.02 28.97
C ASN A 114 11.96 7.31 29.47
N PRO A 115 11.17 7.99 28.61
CA PRO A 115 10.43 9.19 29.01
C PRO A 115 9.34 8.85 30.03
N LYS A 116 9.06 9.76 30.97
CA LYS A 116 8.01 9.56 31.99
C LYS A 116 6.61 9.41 31.36
N PRO A 117 5.68 8.66 31.98
CA PRO A 117 4.32 8.44 31.45
C PRO A 117 3.60 9.72 31.04
N GLU A 118 3.73 10.81 31.80
CA GLU A 118 3.06 12.10 31.55
C GLU A 118 3.55 12.76 30.26
N ALA A 119 4.83 12.53 29.90
CA ALA A 119 5.39 13.01 28.64
C ALA A 119 4.78 12.25 27.45
N LEU A 120 4.48 10.95 27.59
CA LEU A 120 3.78 10.19 26.55
C LEU A 120 2.35 10.71 26.39
N ASP A 121 1.64 10.97 27.50
CA ASP A 121 0.28 11.51 27.48
C ASP A 121 0.21 12.86 26.76
N THR A 122 1.15 13.75 27.03
CA THR A 122 1.24 15.04 26.34
C THR A 122 1.32 14.88 24.81
N VAL A 123 2.09 13.90 24.31
CA VAL A 123 2.19 13.66 22.86
C VAL A 123 0.92 13.04 22.32
N ILE A 124 0.33 12.08 23.04
CA ILE A 124 -0.94 11.44 22.67
C ILE A 124 -2.05 12.48 22.55
N GLU A 125 -2.20 13.36 23.55
CA GLU A 125 -3.21 14.42 23.58
C GLU A 125 -3.04 15.39 22.42
N ARG A 126 -1.82 15.83 22.14
CA ARG A 126 -1.54 16.71 20.99
C ARG A 126 -1.89 16.03 19.67
N CYS A 127 -1.54 14.76 19.49
CA CYS A 127 -1.90 14.02 18.28
C CYS A 127 -3.42 13.89 18.15
N LEU A 128 -4.12 13.59 19.23
CA LEU A 128 -5.59 13.51 19.25
C LEU A 128 -6.22 14.86 18.88
N GLN A 129 -5.69 15.98 19.38
CA GLN A 129 -6.16 17.32 18.99
C GLN A 129 -6.01 17.58 17.48
N ASP A 130 -4.85 17.24 16.88
CA ASP A 130 -4.63 17.39 15.43
C ASP A 130 -5.57 16.49 14.61
N ILE A 131 -5.81 15.26 15.07
CA ILE A 131 -6.76 14.32 14.47
C ILE A 131 -8.19 14.87 14.52
N LEU A 132 -8.66 15.32 15.69
CA LEU A 132 -10.00 15.87 15.87
C LEU A 132 -10.18 17.18 15.10
N GLN A 133 -9.18 18.05 15.09
CA GLN A 133 -9.21 19.28 14.29
C GLN A 133 -9.35 18.98 12.81
N THR A 134 -8.59 18.00 12.30
CA THR A 134 -8.67 17.58 10.90
C THR A 134 -10.04 16.99 10.57
N TRP A 135 -10.55 16.09 11.42
CA TRP A 135 -11.87 15.49 11.26
C TRP A 135 -12.98 16.54 11.20
N ASN A 136 -12.94 17.49 12.15
CA ASN A 136 -13.93 18.55 12.25
C ASN A 136 -13.85 19.54 11.08
N SER A 137 -12.71 19.69 10.40
CA SER A 137 -12.61 20.56 9.22
C SER A 137 -13.45 20.11 8.00
N HIS A 138 -14.08 18.94 8.07
CA HIS A 138 -14.85 18.32 6.99
C HIS A 138 -16.31 17.98 7.38
N HIS A 139 -17.03 18.94 8.00
CA HIS A 139 -18.37 18.73 8.58
C HIS A 139 -19.44 18.09 7.65
N GLU A 140 -19.49 18.46 6.36
CA GLU A 140 -20.52 17.94 5.43
C GLU A 140 -20.30 16.48 5.02
N ASN A 141 -19.04 16.01 5.05
CA ASN A 141 -18.67 14.64 4.73
C ASN A 141 -17.36 14.33 5.47
N PRO A 142 -17.42 13.91 6.76
CA PRO A 142 -16.24 13.71 7.58
C PRO A 142 -15.35 12.57 7.05
N TYR A 143 -14.04 12.82 6.97
CA TYR A 143 -13.01 11.86 6.58
C TYR A 143 -11.62 12.39 6.93
N PHE A 144 -10.62 11.50 6.91
CA PHE A 144 -9.22 11.90 6.97
C PHE A 144 -8.65 12.11 5.56
N PRO A 145 -8.18 13.33 5.20
CA PRO A 145 -7.60 13.58 3.89
C PRO A 145 -6.26 12.86 3.75
N VAL A 146 -6.13 12.06 2.68
CA VAL A 146 -4.89 11.36 2.32
C VAL A 146 -4.46 11.78 0.92
N ALA A 147 -3.19 12.18 0.78
CA ALA A 147 -2.63 12.57 -0.50
C ALA A 147 -1.87 11.41 -1.14
N ALA A 148 -2.08 11.19 -2.44
CA ALA A 148 -1.17 10.43 -3.28
C ALA A 148 -0.32 11.38 -4.14
N GLN A 149 0.95 11.04 -4.33
CA GLN A 149 1.91 11.80 -5.13
C GLN A 149 2.66 10.86 -6.08
N VAL A 150 2.65 11.18 -7.38
CA VAL A 150 3.48 10.47 -8.37
C VAL A 150 4.92 10.92 -8.24
N VAL A 151 5.82 9.98 -8.04
CA VAL A 151 7.27 10.18 -8.05
C VAL A 151 7.77 9.99 -9.47
N LEU A 152 8.01 11.10 -10.16
CA LEU A 152 8.33 11.11 -11.60
C LEU A 152 9.62 10.35 -11.93
N SER A 153 10.57 10.19 -10.98
CA SER A 153 11.75 9.34 -11.20
C SER A 153 11.40 7.84 -11.28
N GLY A 154 10.16 7.42 -11.02
CA GLY A 154 9.71 6.05 -11.09
C GLY A 154 10.13 5.19 -9.90
N ASP A 155 9.84 3.89 -9.99
CA ASP A 155 10.20 2.87 -9.02
C ASP A 155 11.70 2.56 -9.06
N ASP A 156 12.36 2.61 -7.91
CA ASP A 156 13.81 2.40 -7.78
C ASP A 156 14.22 0.98 -8.16
N GLN A 157 13.29 0.03 -8.12
CA GLN A 157 13.49 -1.38 -8.44
C GLN A 157 13.03 -1.75 -9.87
N MET A 158 12.66 -0.77 -10.70
CA MET A 158 12.23 -1.02 -12.08
C MET A 158 13.44 -1.22 -13.01
N ASN A 159 13.71 -2.48 -13.36
CA ASN A 159 14.65 -2.89 -14.41
C ASN A 159 13.90 -3.42 -15.65
N GLY A 160 14.64 -3.86 -16.67
CA GLY A 160 14.07 -4.38 -17.91
C GLY A 160 13.22 -5.63 -17.73
N GLU A 161 13.66 -6.57 -16.89
CA GLU A 161 12.90 -7.79 -16.57
C GLU A 161 11.54 -7.45 -15.92
N ASN A 162 11.56 -6.61 -14.89
CA ASN A 162 10.37 -6.16 -14.18
C ASN A 162 9.41 -5.40 -15.09
N PHE A 163 9.95 -4.52 -15.94
CA PHE A 163 9.16 -3.78 -16.94
C PHE A 163 8.41 -4.70 -17.90
N LEU A 164 9.10 -5.67 -18.50
CA LEU A 164 8.46 -6.65 -19.40
C LEU A 164 7.50 -7.58 -18.64
N ASN A 165 7.83 -7.96 -17.41
CA ASN A 165 6.94 -8.74 -16.55
C ASN A 165 5.61 -8.02 -16.28
N ILE A 166 5.65 -6.73 -15.93
CA ILE A 166 4.44 -5.92 -15.73
C ILE A 166 3.64 -5.79 -17.03
N LEU A 167 4.29 -5.45 -18.16
CA LEU A 167 3.58 -5.30 -19.43
C LEU A 167 2.83 -6.57 -19.84
N ARG A 168 3.41 -7.75 -19.59
CA ARG A 168 2.76 -9.04 -19.82
C ARG A 168 1.62 -9.31 -18.84
N GLY A 169 1.81 -8.98 -17.57
CA GLY A 169 0.89 -9.35 -16.48
C GLY A 169 -0.35 -8.46 -16.32
N VAL A 170 -0.30 -7.20 -16.74
CA VAL A 170 -1.43 -6.27 -16.58
C VAL A 170 -2.46 -6.46 -17.70
N GLY A 171 -3.76 -6.48 -17.39
CA GLY A 171 -4.82 -6.64 -18.39
C GLY A 171 -5.22 -5.37 -19.15
N ALA A 172 -5.14 -4.19 -18.53
CA ALA A 172 -5.57 -2.93 -19.14
C ALA A 172 -4.48 -2.28 -20.00
N PHE A 173 -4.80 -1.93 -21.25
CA PHE A 173 -3.85 -1.24 -22.13
C PHE A 173 -3.54 0.18 -21.66
N GLU A 174 -4.47 0.83 -20.96
CA GLU A 174 -4.25 2.16 -20.37
C GLU A 174 -3.10 2.12 -19.36
N TYR A 175 -3.07 1.05 -18.56
CA TYR A 175 -2.03 0.80 -17.58
C TYR A 175 -0.70 0.44 -18.26
N ARG A 176 -0.71 -0.43 -19.28
CA ARG A 176 0.48 -0.76 -20.08
C ARG A 176 1.10 0.47 -20.76
N ASN A 177 0.28 1.34 -21.33
CA ASN A 177 0.71 2.61 -21.90
C ASN A 177 1.33 3.54 -20.85
N ALA A 178 0.77 3.56 -19.63
CA ALA A 178 1.34 4.30 -18.52
C ALA A 178 2.70 3.74 -18.10
N VAL A 179 2.83 2.42 -17.93
CA VAL A 179 4.12 1.75 -17.65
C VAL A 179 5.16 2.12 -18.71
N LEU A 180 4.81 2.01 -20.00
CA LEU A 180 5.68 2.36 -21.12
C LEU A 180 6.17 3.82 -21.06
N LEU A 181 5.24 4.77 -20.89
CA LEU A 181 5.58 6.19 -20.89
C LEU A 181 6.45 6.57 -19.68
N PHE A 182 6.11 6.08 -18.48
CA PHE A 182 6.87 6.41 -17.27
C PHE A 182 8.23 5.69 -17.23
N ALA A 183 8.34 4.48 -17.79
CA ALA A 183 9.63 3.83 -18.00
C ALA A 183 10.55 4.66 -18.91
N LEU A 184 10.01 5.19 -20.02
CA LEU A 184 10.79 6.04 -20.92
C LEU A 184 11.21 7.35 -20.25
N ILE A 185 10.28 8.02 -19.55
CA ILE A 185 10.58 9.23 -18.78
C ILE A 185 11.70 8.96 -17.75
N ARG A 186 11.64 7.82 -17.05
CA ARG A 186 12.66 7.39 -16.09
C ARG A 186 14.04 7.29 -16.74
N CYS A 187 14.18 6.65 -17.89
CA CYS A 187 15.45 6.53 -18.62
C CYS A 187 16.08 7.91 -18.89
N PHE A 188 15.29 8.90 -19.32
CA PHE A 188 15.79 10.24 -19.58
C PHE A 188 16.16 11.02 -18.31
N ILE A 189 15.35 10.93 -17.25
CA ILE A 189 15.60 11.69 -16.01
C ILE A 189 16.85 11.15 -15.29
N HIS A 190 17.02 9.83 -15.20
CA HIS A 190 18.13 9.23 -14.43
C HIS A 190 19.50 9.47 -15.05
N CYS A 191 19.61 9.54 -16.38
CA CYS A 191 20.86 9.93 -17.05
C CYS A 191 21.22 11.43 -16.86
N ASN A 192 20.40 12.21 -16.16
CA ASN A 192 20.58 13.65 -15.98
C ASN A 192 20.55 14.05 -14.49
N PRO A 193 21.66 13.91 -13.74
CA PRO A 193 21.70 14.08 -12.28
C PRO A 193 21.18 15.44 -11.79
N VAL A 194 21.45 16.52 -12.53
CA VAL A 194 20.97 17.88 -12.18
C VAL A 194 19.45 17.95 -12.23
N LYS A 195 18.82 17.36 -13.27
CA LYS A 195 17.37 17.32 -13.42
C LYS A 195 16.73 16.38 -12.42
N LEU A 196 17.37 15.22 -12.16
CA LEU A 196 16.91 14.28 -11.14
C LEU A 196 16.83 14.91 -9.74
N LYS A 197 17.83 15.71 -9.34
CA LYS A 197 17.82 16.45 -8.06
C LYS A 197 16.67 17.45 -7.90
N VAL A 198 16.12 17.96 -9.01
CA VAL A 198 14.93 18.81 -9.00
C VAL A 198 13.66 17.98 -8.82
N VAL A 199 13.63 16.79 -9.43
CA VAL A 199 12.48 15.89 -9.43
C VAL A 199 12.31 15.15 -8.11
N ARG A 200 13.40 14.68 -7.50
CA ARG A 200 13.39 13.93 -6.24
C ARG A 200 14.63 14.27 -5.41
N LYS A 201 14.43 14.56 -4.14
CA LYS A 201 15.50 14.94 -3.20
C LYS A 201 15.83 13.76 -2.28
N PRO A 202 17.10 13.61 -1.86
CA PRO A 202 17.42 12.73 -0.76
C PRO A 202 16.65 13.10 0.51
N TYR A 203 16.29 12.11 1.32
CA TYR A 203 15.46 12.28 2.52
C TYR A 203 15.99 11.46 3.69
N ARG A 204 15.68 11.91 4.92
CA ARG A 204 16.08 11.24 6.16
C ARG A 204 15.14 10.06 6.43
N GLY A 205 15.70 8.93 6.83
CA GLY A 205 14.92 7.74 7.19
C GLY A 205 14.59 6.86 5.98
N ILE A 206 13.48 6.13 6.10
CA ILE A 206 13.03 5.10 5.17
C ILE A 206 11.81 5.57 4.39
N ALA A 207 10.79 6.07 5.08
CA ALA A 207 9.60 6.65 4.46
C ALA A 207 9.92 7.98 3.77
N GLU A 208 9.58 8.10 2.49
CA GLU A 208 9.78 9.33 1.73
C GLU A 208 8.73 10.38 2.10
N LYS A 209 9.16 11.63 2.31
CA LYS A 209 8.22 12.74 2.51
C LYS A 209 7.51 13.12 1.21
N LEU A 210 6.21 13.34 1.27
CA LEU A 210 5.44 14.01 0.22
C LEU A 210 5.74 15.52 0.26
N PHE A 211 6.35 16.06 -0.81
CA PHE A 211 6.80 17.46 -0.85
C PHE A 211 6.13 18.30 -1.94
N GLN A 212 5.40 17.70 -2.89
CA GLN A 212 4.81 18.39 -4.05
C GLN A 212 3.31 18.61 -3.88
N ARG A 213 2.90 19.46 -2.94
CA ARG A 213 1.47 19.72 -2.62
C ARG A 213 0.59 20.07 -3.83
N SER A 214 1.12 20.78 -4.82
CA SER A 214 0.39 21.13 -6.05
C SER A 214 0.02 19.94 -6.94
N HIS A 215 0.63 18.77 -6.69
CA HIS A 215 0.41 17.53 -7.42
C HIS A 215 -0.29 16.46 -6.58
N TRP A 216 -0.79 16.82 -5.40
CA TRP A 216 -1.47 15.87 -4.53
C TRP A 216 -2.83 15.47 -5.05
N PHE A 217 -3.06 14.18 -5.10
CA PHE A 217 -4.37 13.57 -5.30
C PHE A 217 -4.98 13.28 -3.94
N ILE A 218 -5.72 14.24 -3.39
CA ILE A 218 -6.43 14.04 -2.12
C ILE A 218 -7.67 13.18 -2.37
N HIS A 219 -7.79 12.09 -1.63
CA HIS A 219 -8.95 11.20 -1.71
C HIS A 219 -9.11 10.34 -0.45
N ARG A 220 -10.31 9.78 -0.27
CA ARG A 220 -10.67 8.77 0.73
C ARG A 220 -10.73 7.39 0.04
N THR A 221 -10.30 6.33 0.73
CA THR A 221 -10.50 4.93 0.30
C THR A 221 -10.74 4.06 1.52
N ALA A 222 -11.42 2.93 1.36
CA ALA A 222 -11.65 1.98 2.46
C ALA A 222 -10.32 1.45 3.03
N PHE A 223 -9.33 1.27 2.16
CA PHE A 223 -7.97 0.90 2.55
C PHE A 223 -7.33 1.84 3.58
N TYR A 224 -7.58 3.16 3.46
CA TYR A 224 -7.10 4.13 4.46
C TYR A 224 -7.90 4.03 5.76
N ASP A 225 -9.22 3.93 5.64
CA ASP A 225 -10.13 3.94 6.77
C ASP A 225 -9.94 2.70 7.67
N VAL A 226 -9.67 1.51 7.12
CA VAL A 226 -9.37 0.32 7.93
C VAL A 226 -8.11 0.49 8.77
N ASN A 227 -7.07 1.11 8.20
CA ASN A 227 -5.83 1.40 8.93
C ASN A 227 -6.06 2.45 10.02
N PHE A 228 -6.78 3.54 9.70
CA PHE A 228 -7.06 4.60 10.67
C PHE A 228 -7.98 4.13 11.80
N PHE A 229 -8.92 3.24 11.51
CA PHE A 229 -9.74 2.58 12.53
C PHE A 229 -8.85 1.81 13.51
N GLU A 230 -7.94 0.97 13.02
CA GLU A 230 -7.03 0.17 13.87
C GLU A 230 -6.14 1.05 14.76
N LEU A 231 -5.61 2.16 14.22
CA LEU A 231 -4.77 3.10 14.96
C LEU A 231 -5.54 3.83 16.07
N LEU A 232 -6.79 4.23 15.80
CA LEU A 232 -7.68 4.84 16.81
C LEU A 232 -8.14 3.81 17.86
N LEU A 233 -8.48 2.59 17.41
CA LEU A 233 -8.83 1.49 18.29
C LEU A 233 -7.70 1.20 19.28
N THR A 234 -6.45 1.27 18.84
CA THR A 234 -5.28 1.11 19.73
C THR A 234 -5.31 2.09 20.90
N ARG A 235 -5.60 3.37 20.66
CA ARG A 235 -5.74 4.38 21.73
C ARG A 235 -6.86 4.02 22.70
N VAL A 236 -8.01 3.56 22.19
CA VAL A 236 -9.20 3.21 22.99
C VAL A 236 -9.00 1.94 23.81
N ALA A 237 -8.34 0.94 23.24
CA ALA A 237 -8.14 -0.36 23.87
C ALA A 237 -7.00 -0.37 24.90
N LYS A 238 -5.92 0.39 24.65
CA LYS A 238 -4.67 0.26 25.43
C LYS A 238 -4.48 1.29 26.52
N ASN A 239 -5.28 2.35 26.54
CA ASN A 239 -5.09 3.46 27.48
C ASN A 239 -6.44 3.85 28.08
N ARG A 240 -6.41 4.54 29.23
CA ARG A 240 -7.63 5.13 29.82
C ARG A 240 -8.04 6.38 29.04
N LEU A 241 -9.34 6.58 28.89
CA LEU A 241 -9.95 7.76 28.29
C LEU A 241 -11.04 8.27 29.23
N THR A 242 -11.17 9.58 29.30
CA THR A 242 -12.37 10.19 29.85
C THR A 242 -13.55 9.99 28.89
N PRO A 243 -14.81 10.04 29.37
CA PRO A 243 -15.99 9.97 28.50
C PRO A 243 -15.97 11.02 27.37
N ASP A 244 -15.50 12.23 27.67
CA ASP A 244 -15.42 13.35 26.73
C ASP A 244 -14.38 13.11 25.61
N GLU A 245 -13.28 12.39 25.92
CA GLU A 245 -12.33 11.96 24.88
C GLU A 245 -12.86 10.78 24.07
N LEU A 246 -13.57 9.85 24.72
CA LEU A 246 -14.01 8.61 24.09
C LEU A 246 -15.13 8.86 23.07
N GLN A 247 -16.10 9.72 23.38
CA GLN A 247 -17.28 9.91 22.55
C GLN A 247 -16.94 10.40 21.11
N PRO A 248 -16.07 11.42 20.89
CA PRO A 248 -15.67 11.82 19.55
C PRO A 248 -14.95 10.69 18.80
N ILE A 249 -14.10 9.91 19.48
CA ILE A 249 -13.38 8.80 18.85
C ILE A 249 -14.36 7.70 18.41
N VAL A 250 -15.36 7.37 19.22
CA VAL A 250 -16.41 6.41 18.86
C VAL A 250 -17.14 6.84 17.58
N GLN A 251 -17.52 8.12 17.47
CA GLN A 251 -18.18 8.64 16.26
C GLN A 251 -17.30 8.51 15.01
N ILE A 252 -16.00 8.75 15.15
CA ILE A 252 -15.03 8.55 14.07
C ILE A 252 -14.96 7.07 13.69
N LEU A 253 -14.78 6.18 14.67
CA LEU A 253 -14.70 4.73 14.45
C LEU A 253 -15.93 4.20 13.72
N GLU A 254 -17.13 4.61 14.13
CA GLU A 254 -18.37 4.21 13.46
C GLU A 254 -18.45 4.72 12.01
N ASN A 255 -18.03 5.97 11.75
CA ASN A 255 -18.02 6.51 10.40
C ASN A 255 -17.05 5.75 9.48
N LEU A 256 -15.83 5.48 9.96
CA LEU A 256 -14.83 4.73 9.21
C LEU A 256 -15.32 3.30 8.91
N LEU A 257 -15.87 2.64 9.93
CA LEU A 257 -16.38 1.28 9.80
C LEU A 257 -17.61 1.21 8.88
N HIS A 258 -18.55 2.15 8.98
CA HIS A 258 -19.68 2.25 8.08
C HIS A 258 -19.23 2.41 6.63
N PHE A 259 -18.22 3.26 6.37
CA PHE A 259 -17.70 3.42 5.03
C PHE A 259 -17.08 2.12 4.48
N CYS A 260 -16.41 1.33 5.31
CA CYS A 260 -15.79 0.07 4.90
C CYS A 260 -16.79 -1.08 4.72
N VAL A 261 -17.72 -1.26 5.66
CA VAL A 261 -18.68 -2.38 5.70
C VAL A 261 -19.90 -2.14 4.82
N VAL A 262 -20.37 -0.89 4.72
CA VAL A 262 -21.64 -0.56 4.05
C VAL A 262 -21.38 0.17 2.73
N THR A 263 -20.72 1.33 2.77
CA THR A 263 -20.55 2.17 1.56
C THR A 263 -19.63 1.52 0.53
N SER A 264 -18.60 0.82 0.99
CA SER A 264 -17.59 0.21 0.14
C SER A 264 -17.88 -1.24 -0.22
N GLN A 265 -19.09 -1.73 0.06
CA GLN A 265 -19.45 -3.12 -0.19
C GLN A 265 -19.80 -3.38 -1.66
N GLU A 266 -19.21 -4.44 -2.22
CA GLU A 266 -19.59 -5.02 -3.51
C GLU A 266 -19.91 -6.51 -3.33
N TRP A 267 -20.82 -7.06 -4.15
CA TRP A 267 -21.11 -8.49 -4.19
C TRP A 267 -20.27 -9.21 -5.25
N LEU A 268 -19.55 -10.25 -4.82
CA LEU A 268 -18.77 -11.13 -5.68
C LEU A 268 -19.24 -12.58 -5.56
N VAL A 269 -18.69 -13.43 -6.41
CA VAL A 269 -18.93 -14.87 -6.44
C VAL A 269 -17.58 -15.57 -6.57
N THR A 270 -17.33 -16.60 -5.76
CA THR A 270 -16.07 -17.35 -5.85
C THR A 270 -15.97 -18.12 -7.17
N PRO A 271 -14.76 -18.25 -7.75
CA PRO A 271 -14.60 -18.74 -9.11
C PRO A 271 -14.86 -20.24 -9.28
N ASN A 272 -14.68 -21.05 -8.23
CA ASN A 272 -14.80 -22.51 -8.33
C ASN A 272 -16.14 -23.01 -7.78
N ASN A 273 -16.49 -22.65 -6.54
CA ASN A 273 -17.71 -23.16 -5.89
C ASN A 273 -18.92 -22.23 -6.01
N GLY A 274 -18.77 -21.05 -6.60
CA GLY A 274 -19.89 -20.13 -6.80
C GLY A 274 -20.44 -19.53 -5.51
N ILE A 275 -19.64 -19.44 -4.45
CA ILE A 275 -20.07 -18.89 -3.16
C ILE A 275 -20.26 -17.38 -3.33
N ARG A 276 -21.48 -16.90 -3.14
CA ARG A 276 -21.76 -15.46 -3.13
C ARG A 276 -21.30 -14.84 -1.82
N HIS A 277 -20.49 -13.80 -1.91
CA HIS A 277 -19.94 -13.11 -0.74
C HIS A 277 -19.81 -11.60 -0.98
N PRO A 278 -19.88 -10.79 0.08
CA PRO A 278 -19.56 -9.38 -0.01
C PRO A 278 -18.02 -9.21 -0.10
N ALA A 279 -17.55 -8.06 -0.55
CA ALA A 279 -16.14 -7.68 -0.54
C ALA A 279 -16.04 -6.15 -0.47
N THR A 280 -14.95 -5.63 0.08
CA THR A 280 -14.75 -4.20 0.24
C THR A 280 -13.94 -3.65 -0.95
N THR A 281 -14.50 -2.69 -1.69
CA THR A 281 -13.81 -2.00 -2.79
C THR A 281 -13.19 -0.69 -2.33
N CYS A 282 -11.97 -0.41 -2.78
CA CYS A 282 -11.30 0.87 -2.53
C CYS A 282 -12.01 2.07 -3.20
N PHE A 283 -12.78 1.83 -4.26
CA PHE A 283 -13.42 2.87 -5.08
C PHE A 283 -14.91 2.56 -5.29
N PRO A 284 -15.75 2.76 -4.26
CA PRO A 284 -17.17 2.52 -4.38
C PRO A 284 -17.83 3.50 -5.35
N GLU A 285 -18.73 2.96 -6.16
CA GLU A 285 -19.58 3.71 -7.08
C GLU A 285 -21.05 3.36 -6.80
N ASP A 286 -21.96 4.31 -7.02
CA ASP A 286 -23.40 4.08 -6.93
C ASP A 286 -23.97 3.40 -8.19
N GLU A 287 -25.28 3.13 -8.21
CA GLU A 287 -25.97 2.54 -9.36
C GLU A 287 -25.86 3.36 -10.66
N ARG A 288 -25.55 4.65 -10.55
CA ARG A 288 -25.34 5.57 -11.68
C ARG A 288 -23.86 5.70 -12.06
N ALA A 289 -23.00 4.87 -11.47
CA ALA A 289 -21.55 4.94 -11.59
C ALA A 289 -20.99 6.30 -11.15
N GLU A 290 -21.53 6.91 -10.08
CA GLU A 290 -20.94 8.07 -9.43
C GLU A 290 -20.12 7.65 -8.20
N CYS A 291 -18.97 8.29 -7.97
CA CYS A 291 -18.10 7.94 -6.86
C CYS A 291 -18.77 8.26 -5.52
N LEU A 292 -18.84 7.26 -4.64
CA LEU A 292 -19.38 7.40 -3.27
C LEU A 292 -18.34 7.92 -2.26
N PHE A 293 -17.18 8.36 -2.74
CA PHE A 293 -16.06 8.84 -1.93
C PHE A 293 -15.53 10.18 -2.45
N LYS A 294 -14.77 10.89 -1.61
CA LYS A 294 -14.22 12.19 -1.99
C LYS A 294 -13.16 12.03 -3.09
N LEU A 295 -13.55 12.37 -4.32
CA LEU A 295 -12.65 12.50 -5.47
C LEU A 295 -13.25 13.50 -6.46
N ASN A 296 -12.49 14.52 -6.85
CA ASN A 296 -12.98 15.47 -7.85
C ASN A 296 -12.98 14.84 -9.27
N GLN A 297 -13.83 15.38 -10.16
CA GLN A 297 -14.02 14.85 -11.52
C GLN A 297 -12.73 14.81 -12.35
N LYS A 298 -11.85 15.81 -12.18
CA LYS A 298 -10.53 15.85 -12.84
C LYS A 298 -9.66 14.67 -12.43
N ASN A 299 -9.58 14.39 -11.14
CA ASN A 299 -8.80 13.29 -10.58
C ASN A 299 -9.41 11.94 -10.95
N ARG A 300 -10.74 11.84 -11.03
CA ARG A 300 -11.43 10.66 -11.57
C ARG A 300 -11.03 10.37 -13.02
N ALA A 301 -11.03 11.40 -13.88
CA ALA A 301 -10.59 11.26 -15.27
C ALA A 301 -9.11 10.85 -15.36
N ILE A 302 -8.24 11.40 -14.51
CA ILE A 302 -6.82 11.00 -14.42
C ILE A 302 -6.68 9.52 -14.04
N LYS A 303 -7.40 9.07 -13.01
CA LYS A 303 -7.37 7.65 -12.59
C LYS A 303 -7.79 6.72 -13.72
N LYS A 304 -8.88 7.06 -14.41
CA LYS A 304 -9.36 6.30 -15.59
C LYS A 304 -8.30 6.26 -16.70
N ASP A 305 -7.65 7.38 -17.00
CA ASP A 305 -6.60 7.46 -18.03
C ASP A 305 -5.37 6.59 -17.72
N LEU A 306 -5.10 6.34 -16.43
CA LEU A 306 -3.98 5.52 -15.93
C LEU A 306 -4.34 4.04 -15.78
N GLY A 307 -5.56 3.63 -16.13
CA GLY A 307 -6.03 2.25 -16.01
C GLY A 307 -6.71 1.90 -14.68
N PHE A 308 -6.86 2.86 -13.76
CA PHE A 308 -7.58 2.69 -12.48
C PHE A 308 -9.10 2.94 -12.60
N GLY A 309 -9.66 2.85 -13.81
CA GLY A 309 -11.10 3.03 -14.04
C GLY A 309 -11.93 1.78 -13.77
N ASN A 310 -11.30 0.61 -13.75
CA ASN A 310 -11.92 -0.67 -13.42
C ASN A 310 -11.10 -1.29 -12.28
N TYR A 311 -11.69 -1.41 -11.09
CA TYR A 311 -11.02 -1.92 -9.90
C TYR A 311 -11.82 -3.08 -9.31
N ALA A 312 -11.12 -4.18 -9.02
CA ALA A 312 -11.72 -5.28 -8.27
C ALA A 312 -11.60 -4.96 -6.77
N PRO A 313 -12.54 -5.43 -5.94
CA PRO A 313 -12.31 -5.48 -4.50
C PRO A 313 -11.01 -6.24 -4.20
N ASP A 314 -10.23 -5.73 -3.26
CA ASP A 314 -9.00 -6.35 -2.79
C ASP A 314 -9.25 -7.23 -1.56
N THR A 315 -8.49 -8.32 -1.48
CA THR A 315 -8.58 -9.32 -0.43
C THR A 315 -8.13 -8.74 0.92
N ASP A 316 -7.12 -7.88 0.94
CA ASP A 316 -6.59 -7.32 2.18
C ASP A 316 -7.51 -6.27 2.79
N THR A 317 -7.99 -5.27 2.04
CA THR A 317 -8.97 -4.32 2.61
C THR A 317 -10.22 -5.06 3.10
N THR A 318 -10.66 -6.10 2.38
CA THR A 318 -11.80 -6.93 2.82
C THR A 318 -11.50 -7.67 4.13
N PHE A 319 -10.38 -8.38 4.24
CA PHE A 319 -10.04 -9.14 5.44
C PHE A 319 -9.68 -8.24 6.63
N PHE A 320 -9.06 -7.08 6.38
CA PHE A 320 -8.84 -6.09 7.40
C PHE A 320 -10.18 -5.48 7.86
N THR A 321 -11.12 -5.21 6.94
CA THR A 321 -12.50 -4.81 7.30
C THR A 321 -13.18 -5.84 8.20
N LEU A 322 -13.03 -7.14 7.92
CA LEU A 322 -13.54 -8.22 8.78
C LEU A 322 -12.88 -8.21 10.17
N SER A 323 -11.57 -7.98 10.24
CA SER A 323 -10.85 -7.87 11.51
C SER A 323 -11.39 -6.71 12.36
N ILE A 324 -11.50 -5.51 11.78
CA ILE A 324 -11.98 -4.33 12.52
C ILE A 324 -13.47 -4.43 12.87
N ALA A 325 -14.30 -5.08 12.04
CA ALA A 325 -15.71 -5.31 12.35
C ALA A 325 -15.86 -6.19 13.59
N LYS A 326 -15.05 -7.26 13.70
CA LYS A 326 -15.04 -8.12 14.88
C LYS A 326 -14.53 -7.38 16.12
N LYS A 327 -13.40 -6.68 16.00
CA LYS A 327 -12.85 -5.88 17.11
C LYS A 327 -13.80 -4.79 17.58
N TRP A 328 -14.57 -4.19 16.68
CA TRP A 328 -15.61 -3.22 17.04
C TRP A 328 -16.72 -3.85 17.87
N LEU A 329 -17.24 -5.00 17.42
CA LEU A 329 -18.27 -5.74 18.16
C LEU A 329 -17.78 -6.09 19.57
N ASP A 330 -16.53 -6.58 19.68
CA ASP A 330 -15.92 -6.92 20.97
C ASP A 330 -15.75 -5.69 21.87
N LEU A 331 -15.28 -4.58 21.32
CA LEU A 331 -15.10 -3.34 22.07
C LEU A 331 -16.43 -2.79 22.61
N VAL A 332 -17.46 -2.78 21.77
CA VAL A 332 -18.80 -2.30 22.15
C VAL A 332 -19.38 -3.15 23.29
N GLU A 333 -19.19 -4.47 23.22
CA GLU A 333 -19.60 -5.39 24.28
C GLU A 333 -18.78 -5.19 25.57
N GLU A 334 -17.44 -5.16 25.47
CA GLU A 334 -16.52 -5.03 26.61
C GLU A 334 -16.71 -3.70 27.37
N LYS A 335 -16.89 -2.60 26.65
CA LYS A 335 -16.98 -1.25 27.23
C LYS A 335 -18.42 -0.73 27.35
N HIS A 336 -19.42 -1.54 27.01
CA HIS A 336 -20.84 -1.16 27.01
C HIS A 336 -21.11 0.17 26.27
N LEU A 337 -20.51 0.32 25.09
CA LEU A 337 -20.60 1.56 24.32
C LEU A 337 -21.99 1.71 23.69
N ALA A 338 -22.51 2.94 23.67
CA ALA A 338 -23.66 3.28 22.84
C ALA A 338 -23.19 3.34 21.37
N ALA A 339 -23.60 2.35 20.58
CA ALA A 339 -23.23 2.20 19.17
C ALA A 339 -24.46 2.05 18.27
N ASP A 340 -24.32 2.39 16.98
CA ASP A 340 -25.36 2.26 15.97
C ASP A 340 -25.73 0.78 15.77
N VAL A 341 -26.92 0.42 16.23
CA VAL A 341 -27.48 -0.93 16.14
C VAL A 341 -27.53 -1.46 14.70
N LYS A 342 -27.77 -0.59 13.70
CA LYS A 342 -27.76 -0.99 12.29
C LYS A 342 -26.35 -1.35 11.84
N LEU A 343 -25.36 -0.53 12.17
CA LEU A 343 -23.96 -0.82 11.85
C LEU A 343 -23.48 -2.12 12.50
N LEU A 344 -23.83 -2.36 13.78
CA LEU A 344 -23.51 -3.63 14.46
C LEU A 344 -24.13 -4.83 13.75
N ARG A 345 -25.35 -4.69 13.23
CA ARG A 345 -26.01 -5.74 12.44
C ARG A 345 -25.29 -5.98 11.11
N GLU A 346 -24.92 -4.92 10.39
CA GLU A 346 -24.17 -5.07 9.13
C GLU A 346 -22.80 -5.71 9.35
N CYS A 347 -22.11 -5.40 10.45
CA CYS A 347 -20.87 -6.09 10.83
C CYS A 347 -21.08 -7.59 11.03
N ARG A 348 -22.13 -7.98 11.77
CA ARG A 348 -22.46 -9.40 11.98
C ARG A 348 -22.82 -10.10 10.67
N ASN A 349 -23.59 -9.46 9.80
CA ASN A 349 -23.93 -9.98 8.47
C ASN A 349 -22.67 -10.20 7.64
N PHE A 350 -21.76 -9.22 7.62
CA PHE A 350 -20.51 -9.27 6.88
C PHE A 350 -19.62 -10.43 7.38
N LEU A 351 -19.55 -10.65 8.70
CA LEU A 351 -18.79 -11.75 9.32
C LEU A 351 -19.42 -13.15 9.15
N ALA A 352 -20.73 -13.25 8.89
CA ALA A 352 -21.48 -14.50 8.85
C ALA A 352 -21.16 -15.38 7.63
N HIS A 353 -20.42 -14.87 6.66
CA HIS A 353 -20.02 -15.63 5.48
C HIS A 353 -18.90 -16.65 5.80
N PRO A 354 -18.79 -17.72 5.02
CA PRO A 354 -17.76 -18.76 5.17
C PRO A 354 -16.37 -18.29 4.68
N TRP A 355 -15.79 -17.30 5.35
CA TRP A 355 -14.63 -16.57 4.85
C TRP A 355 -13.37 -17.40 4.64
N VAL A 356 -13.14 -18.43 5.46
CA VAL A 356 -12.00 -19.33 5.28
C VAL A 356 -12.19 -20.20 4.04
N GLU A 357 -13.39 -20.73 3.80
CA GLU A 357 -13.70 -21.47 2.58
C GLU A 357 -13.60 -20.58 1.34
N ILE A 358 -14.13 -19.35 1.41
CA ILE A 358 -14.07 -18.36 0.32
C ILE A 358 -12.62 -18.10 -0.08
N ILE A 359 -11.74 -17.79 0.88
CA ILE A 359 -10.37 -17.38 0.57
C ILE A 359 -9.45 -18.56 0.23
N THR A 360 -9.81 -19.78 0.66
CA THR A 360 -9.13 -21.01 0.26
C THR A 360 -9.14 -21.19 -1.27
N GLU A 361 -10.19 -20.76 -1.96
CA GLU A 361 -10.27 -20.80 -3.42
C GLU A 361 -9.23 -19.92 -4.13
N TYR A 362 -8.66 -18.93 -3.43
CA TYR A 362 -7.66 -18.00 -3.97
C TYR A 362 -6.23 -18.30 -3.50
N GLN A 363 -6.05 -19.26 -2.59
CA GLN A 363 -4.77 -19.54 -1.97
C GLN A 363 -3.88 -20.44 -2.84
N ILE A 364 -2.68 -19.99 -3.15
CA ILE A 364 -1.71 -20.76 -3.95
C ILE A 364 -1.38 -22.08 -3.25
N GLY A 365 -1.55 -23.19 -3.98
CA GLY A 365 -1.34 -24.54 -3.46
C GLY A 365 -2.59 -25.25 -2.91
N SER A 366 -3.78 -24.62 -2.92
CA SER A 366 -5.05 -25.28 -2.56
C SER A 366 -5.72 -26.06 -3.70
N GLY A 367 -5.08 -26.15 -4.87
CA GLY A 367 -5.78 -26.43 -6.15
C GLY A 367 -6.19 -25.17 -6.91
N TYR A 368 -5.65 -24.02 -6.51
CA TYR A 368 -5.88 -22.71 -7.11
C TYR A 368 -5.52 -22.63 -8.61
N THR A 369 -6.52 -22.34 -9.45
CA THR A 369 -6.38 -22.20 -10.90
C THR A 369 -7.09 -20.98 -11.48
N SER A 370 -7.80 -20.20 -10.66
CA SER A 370 -8.81 -19.25 -11.12
C SER A 370 -8.30 -17.83 -11.37
N ASN A 371 -7.29 -17.35 -10.63
CA ASN A 371 -6.81 -15.96 -10.71
C ASN A 371 -5.29 -15.77 -10.41
N PRO A 372 -4.37 -16.60 -10.92
CA PRO A 372 -2.98 -16.64 -10.47
C PRO A 372 -2.24 -15.29 -10.56
N PRO A 373 -1.16 -15.08 -9.79
CA PRO A 373 -0.31 -13.90 -9.95
C PRO A 373 0.17 -13.75 -11.39
N THR A 374 -0.25 -12.68 -12.04
CA THR A 374 0.11 -12.34 -13.42
C THR A 374 1.38 -11.51 -13.48
N ILE A 375 1.70 -10.79 -12.40
CA ILE A 375 2.95 -10.03 -12.23
C ILE A 375 3.76 -10.70 -11.11
N ARG A 376 5.05 -10.90 -11.37
CA ARG A 376 5.98 -11.67 -10.55
C ARG A 376 7.24 -10.88 -10.19
N MET A 377 7.14 -9.55 -10.19
CA MET A 377 8.26 -8.67 -9.87
C MET A 377 8.63 -8.69 -8.38
N THR A 378 7.78 -9.25 -7.52
CA THR A 378 8.03 -9.37 -6.07
C THR A 378 8.96 -10.52 -5.70
N ARG A 379 9.95 -10.82 -6.55
CA ARG A 379 10.99 -11.84 -6.29
C ARG A 379 12.02 -11.33 -5.27
N PRO A 380 12.68 -12.24 -4.52
CA PRO A 380 12.67 -13.71 -4.61
C PRO A 380 11.60 -14.42 -3.75
N LEU A 381 10.45 -13.77 -3.49
CA LEU A 381 9.37 -14.32 -2.67
C LEU A 381 8.85 -15.67 -3.20
N ASP A 382 8.78 -16.68 -2.32
CA ASP A 382 8.06 -17.93 -2.56
C ASP A 382 6.56 -17.68 -2.33
N TYR A 383 5.75 -17.86 -3.38
CA TYR A 383 4.32 -17.58 -3.34
C TYR A 383 3.48 -18.73 -2.78
N GLN A 384 4.06 -19.90 -2.51
CA GLN A 384 3.29 -21.03 -2.00
C GLN A 384 2.58 -20.67 -0.69
N GLY A 385 1.26 -20.93 -0.63
CA GLY A 385 0.42 -20.60 0.52
C GLY A 385 -0.08 -19.15 0.59
N ALA A 386 0.42 -18.26 -0.28
CA ALA A 386 -0.03 -16.88 -0.36
C ALA A 386 -1.36 -16.75 -1.14
N ILE A 387 -2.02 -15.61 -0.93
CA ILE A 387 -3.25 -15.20 -1.59
C ILE A 387 -2.96 -13.92 -2.38
N PRO A 388 -3.35 -13.85 -3.66
CA PRO A 388 -3.20 -12.63 -4.45
C PRO A 388 -4.16 -11.51 -4.04
N ILE A 389 -3.76 -10.30 -4.37
CA ILE A 389 -4.39 -9.05 -3.89
C ILE A 389 -5.84 -8.92 -4.33
N TRP A 390 -6.16 -9.31 -5.56
CA TRP A 390 -7.49 -9.07 -6.13
C TRP A 390 -8.38 -10.30 -6.06
N PHE A 391 -9.64 -10.10 -5.68
CA PHE A 391 -10.67 -11.09 -5.97
C PHE A 391 -10.90 -11.21 -7.50
N ASP A 392 -11.40 -12.36 -7.96
CA ASP A 392 -11.73 -12.54 -9.39
C ASP A 392 -12.96 -11.69 -9.73
N LYS A 393 -12.78 -10.73 -10.64
CA LYS A 393 -13.86 -9.90 -11.18
C LYS A 393 -13.65 -9.66 -12.66
N ARG A 394 -14.69 -9.98 -13.43
CA ARG A 394 -14.71 -9.80 -14.89
C ARG A 394 -15.31 -8.45 -15.24
N PHE A 395 -14.59 -7.66 -16.04
CA PHE A 395 -15.09 -6.38 -16.52
C PHE A 395 -15.49 -6.47 -17.98
N ARG A 396 -16.80 -6.39 -18.27
CA ARG A 396 -17.30 -6.32 -19.64
C ARG A 396 -17.18 -4.89 -20.17
N LYS A 397 -16.49 -4.72 -21.29
CA LYS A 397 -16.36 -3.45 -22.01
C LYS A 397 -17.53 -3.25 -22.98
N SER A 398 -17.76 -2.01 -23.40
CA SER A 398 -18.83 -1.64 -24.33
C SER A 398 -18.74 -2.34 -25.69
N ASP A 399 -17.55 -2.75 -26.09
CA ASP A 399 -17.28 -3.53 -27.31
C ASP A 399 -17.41 -5.05 -27.11
N GLY A 400 -17.94 -5.50 -25.97
CA GLY A 400 -18.18 -6.91 -25.66
C GLY A 400 -16.97 -7.65 -25.10
N ARG A 401 -15.77 -7.06 -25.11
CA ARG A 401 -14.57 -7.70 -24.54
C ARG A 401 -14.70 -7.87 -23.04
N ILE A 402 -14.14 -8.95 -22.53
CA ILE A 402 -13.96 -9.17 -21.10
C ILE A 402 -12.50 -8.87 -20.77
N VAL A 403 -12.30 -7.92 -19.85
CA VAL A 403 -11.01 -7.63 -19.25
C VAL A 403 -11.00 -8.24 -17.86
N ARG A 404 -9.99 -9.06 -17.60
CA ARG A 404 -9.65 -9.55 -16.27
C ARG A 404 -8.34 -8.89 -15.83
N GLU A 405 -8.09 -8.92 -14.51
CA GLU A 405 -6.89 -8.36 -13.88
C GLU A 405 -6.47 -6.98 -14.44
N PRO A 406 -7.34 -5.96 -14.40
CA PRO A 406 -7.07 -4.66 -15.04
C PRO A 406 -5.76 -4.00 -14.57
N ALA A 407 -5.37 -4.23 -13.30
CA ALA A 407 -4.11 -3.79 -12.72
C ALA A 407 -3.04 -4.91 -12.62
N GLY A 408 -3.30 -6.08 -13.21
CA GLY A 408 -2.58 -7.32 -12.93
C GLY A 408 -2.93 -7.92 -11.56
N ASN A 409 -2.36 -9.07 -11.24
CA ASN A 409 -2.49 -9.71 -9.94
C ASN A 409 -1.12 -10.11 -9.38
N GLU A 410 -0.94 -9.95 -8.07
CA GLU A 410 0.37 -9.97 -7.41
C GLU A 410 0.28 -10.57 -6.01
N ILE A 411 1.43 -10.87 -5.40
CA ILE A 411 1.53 -11.22 -3.98
C ILE A 411 2.23 -10.08 -3.24
N CYS A 412 1.65 -9.67 -2.11
CA CYS A 412 2.30 -8.80 -1.15
C CYS A 412 2.23 -9.43 0.26
N PRO A 413 3.38 -9.54 0.98
CA PRO A 413 3.38 -10.09 2.33
C PRO A 413 2.51 -9.32 3.33
N GLY A 414 2.47 -7.98 3.26
CA GLY A 414 1.61 -7.16 4.14
C GLY A 414 0.14 -7.55 4.05
N HIS A 415 -0.39 -7.62 2.83
CA HIS A 415 -1.78 -8.03 2.55
C HIS A 415 -2.12 -9.41 3.12
N ASN A 416 -1.22 -10.37 2.97
CA ASN A 416 -1.43 -11.73 3.48
C ASN A 416 -1.42 -11.79 5.01
N MET A 417 -0.71 -10.86 5.68
CA MET A 417 -0.69 -10.79 7.15
C MET A 417 -2.05 -10.32 7.69
N ASP A 418 -2.71 -9.36 7.04
CA ASP A 418 -4.06 -8.93 7.44
C ASP A 418 -5.08 -10.08 7.30
N ILE A 419 -4.94 -10.93 6.27
CA ILE A 419 -5.76 -12.14 6.10
C ILE A 419 -5.52 -13.12 7.26
N LEU A 420 -4.25 -13.39 7.57
CA LEU A 420 -3.89 -14.33 8.65
C LEU A 420 -4.37 -13.81 10.03
N GLU A 421 -4.20 -12.52 10.30
CA GLU A 421 -4.71 -11.90 11.53
C GLU A 421 -6.24 -12.02 11.63
N ALA A 422 -6.96 -11.66 10.56
CA ALA A 422 -8.42 -11.72 10.53
C ALA A 422 -8.96 -13.14 10.80
N MET A 423 -8.27 -14.17 10.31
CA MET A 423 -8.59 -15.58 10.62
C MET A 423 -8.42 -15.91 12.10
N LEU A 424 -7.45 -15.34 12.81
CA LEU A 424 -7.25 -15.55 14.25
C LEU A 424 -8.24 -14.76 15.10
N VAL A 425 -8.51 -13.51 14.73
CA VAL A 425 -9.49 -12.64 15.39
C VAL A 425 -10.89 -13.27 15.31
N ASN A 426 -11.24 -13.89 14.18
CA ASN A 426 -12.54 -14.53 13.95
C ASN A 426 -12.55 -16.05 14.15
N ARG A 427 -11.50 -16.64 14.73
CA ARG A 427 -11.25 -18.09 14.74
C ARG A 427 -12.41 -18.96 15.23
N LYS A 428 -13.17 -18.49 16.22
CA LYS A 428 -14.30 -19.24 16.80
C LYS A 428 -15.49 -19.28 15.85
N GLN A 429 -15.79 -18.13 15.23
CA GLN A 429 -16.92 -18.01 14.31
C GLN A 429 -16.64 -18.74 12.99
N TRP A 430 -15.40 -18.66 12.48
CA TRP A 430 -15.02 -19.27 11.21
C TRP A 430 -14.40 -20.66 11.35
N ARG A 431 -14.29 -21.18 12.58
CA ARG A 431 -13.62 -22.45 12.88
C ARG A 431 -12.23 -22.52 12.23
N SER A 432 -11.51 -21.40 12.24
CA SER A 432 -10.25 -21.24 11.49
C SER A 432 -9.18 -22.26 11.91
N LEU A 433 -9.25 -22.75 13.15
CA LEU A 433 -8.26 -23.68 13.72
C LEU A 433 -8.73 -25.14 13.72
N GLU A 434 -9.75 -25.47 12.92
CA GLU A 434 -10.37 -26.79 12.85
C GLU A 434 -10.34 -27.34 11.41
N GLY A 435 -10.33 -28.68 11.28
CA GLY A 435 -10.55 -29.38 10.01
C GLY A 435 -9.70 -28.89 8.83
N ASP A 436 -10.36 -28.69 7.69
CA ASP A 436 -9.71 -28.19 6.47
C ASP A 436 -9.36 -26.70 6.55
N ASN A 437 -10.11 -25.92 7.34
CA ASN A 437 -9.84 -24.49 7.58
C ASN A 437 -8.44 -24.30 8.21
N LEU A 438 -8.05 -25.17 9.15
CA LEU A 438 -6.71 -25.17 9.74
C LEU A 438 -5.60 -25.37 8.68
N LYS A 439 -5.83 -26.17 7.64
CA LYS A 439 -4.84 -26.37 6.56
C LYS A 439 -4.62 -25.09 5.75
N THR A 440 -5.66 -24.28 5.56
CA THR A 440 -5.57 -22.96 4.91
C THR A 440 -4.77 -22.00 5.77
N VAL A 441 -5.07 -21.92 7.08
CA VAL A 441 -4.35 -21.04 8.00
C VAL A 441 -2.86 -21.42 8.11
N ARG A 442 -2.55 -22.72 8.25
CA ARG A 442 -1.15 -23.19 8.33
C ARG A 442 -0.35 -22.87 7.07
N ARG A 443 -0.93 -23.03 5.87
CA ARG A 443 -0.25 -22.66 4.61
C ARG A 443 0.07 -21.17 4.52
N LEU A 444 -0.80 -20.29 5.05
CA LEU A 444 -0.50 -18.86 5.16
C LEU A 444 0.62 -18.60 6.17
N LEU A 445 0.59 -19.25 7.34
CA LEU A 445 1.68 -19.15 8.31
C LEU A 445 3.02 -19.60 7.72
N ASP A 446 3.03 -20.71 6.96
CA ASP A 446 4.22 -21.20 6.26
C ASP A 446 4.75 -20.22 5.22
N PHE A 447 3.86 -19.52 4.50
CA PHE A 447 4.24 -18.43 3.59
C PHE A 447 4.97 -17.31 4.34
N HIS A 448 4.41 -16.83 5.46
CA HIS A 448 5.04 -15.79 6.26
C HIS A 448 6.36 -16.26 6.89
N TYR A 449 6.40 -17.49 7.41
CA TYR A 449 7.60 -18.08 7.98
C TYR A 449 8.73 -18.14 6.95
N ARG A 450 8.48 -18.65 5.74
CA ARG A 450 9.49 -18.67 4.67
C ARG A 450 9.95 -17.28 4.28
N THR A 451 9.02 -16.34 4.13
CA THR A 451 9.31 -14.94 3.78
C THR A 451 10.24 -14.27 4.81
N VAL A 452 10.04 -14.57 6.09
CA VAL A 452 10.83 -13.98 7.18
C VAL A 452 12.15 -14.74 7.39
N ALA A 453 12.10 -16.07 7.45
CA ALA A 453 13.23 -16.93 7.72
C ALA A 453 14.30 -16.89 6.62
N SER A 454 13.91 -16.72 5.35
CA SER A 454 14.87 -16.55 4.25
C SER A 454 15.51 -15.16 4.21
N GLY A 455 15.00 -14.21 5.01
CA GLY A 455 15.38 -12.80 4.96
C GLY A 455 14.75 -12.02 3.81
N ASN A 456 13.88 -12.62 3.00
CA ASN A 456 13.29 -11.98 1.83
C ASN A 456 12.54 -10.70 2.18
N PHE A 457 11.88 -10.65 3.34
CA PHE A 457 11.15 -9.48 3.82
C PHE A 457 12.00 -8.21 3.98
N ARG A 458 13.33 -8.30 3.96
CA ARG A 458 14.22 -7.12 4.00
C ARG A 458 14.35 -6.44 2.63
N HIS A 459 14.05 -7.16 1.55
CA HIS A 459 14.17 -6.62 0.20
C HIS A 459 12.93 -5.80 -0.15
N GLU A 460 13.13 -4.52 -0.45
CA GLU A 460 12.05 -3.66 -0.92
C GLU A 460 11.33 -4.19 -2.16
N SER A 461 12.04 -4.96 -3.00
CA SER A 461 11.50 -5.56 -4.21
C SER A 461 10.33 -6.51 -3.94
N VAL A 462 10.26 -7.14 -2.75
CA VAL A 462 9.17 -8.07 -2.41
C VAL A 462 7.87 -7.37 -2.02
N PHE A 463 7.90 -6.04 -1.83
CA PHE A 463 6.71 -5.26 -1.50
C PHE A 463 6.29 -4.40 -2.68
N GLN A 464 5.02 -4.55 -3.05
CA GLN A 464 4.36 -3.67 -4.01
C GLN A 464 3.75 -2.45 -3.30
N TYR A 465 3.00 -2.70 -2.22
CA TYR A 465 2.13 -1.70 -1.60
C TYR A 465 2.65 -1.10 -0.30
N TYR A 466 3.60 -1.77 0.34
CA TYR A 466 4.11 -1.38 1.64
C TYR A 466 5.62 -1.20 1.66
N LEU A 467 6.08 -0.61 2.75
CA LEU A 467 7.47 -0.66 3.17
C LEU A 467 7.71 -1.91 4.04
N PRO A 468 8.91 -2.52 4.01
CA PRO A 468 9.27 -3.64 4.89
C PRO A 468 8.91 -3.42 6.36
N GLU A 469 9.04 -2.19 6.85
CA GLU A 469 8.83 -1.79 8.23
C GLU A 469 7.36 -1.90 8.65
N ILE A 470 6.44 -1.63 7.72
CA ILE A 470 5.00 -1.79 7.97
C ILE A 470 4.63 -3.26 8.08
N TYR A 471 5.27 -4.11 7.28
CA TYR A 471 5.09 -5.55 7.40
C TYR A 471 5.54 -6.05 8.78
N VAL A 472 6.63 -5.51 9.33
CA VAL A 472 7.07 -5.81 10.70
C VAL A 472 6.07 -5.33 11.76
N TYR A 473 5.48 -4.13 11.58
CA TYR A 473 4.36 -3.68 12.41
C TYR A 473 3.15 -4.63 12.32
N TYR A 474 2.79 -5.13 11.14
CA TYR A 474 1.70 -6.10 10.97
C TYR A 474 2.01 -7.47 11.59
N ILE A 475 3.27 -7.93 11.56
CA ILE A 475 3.69 -9.09 12.35
C ILE A 475 3.40 -8.87 13.84
N GLY A 476 3.63 -7.65 14.35
CA GLY A 476 3.28 -7.26 15.72
C GLY A 476 1.78 -7.38 16.00
N ARG A 477 0.91 -6.85 15.12
CA ARG A 477 -0.55 -6.97 15.23
C ARG A 477 -1.01 -8.43 15.25
N PHE A 478 -0.51 -9.23 14.32
CA PHE A 478 -0.75 -10.67 14.28
C PHE A 478 -0.29 -11.36 15.57
N TYR A 479 0.88 -10.99 16.10
CA TYR A 479 1.40 -11.57 17.34
C TYR A 479 0.51 -11.26 18.54
N GLU A 480 -0.06 -10.05 18.64
CA GLU A 480 -1.07 -9.77 19.67
C GLU A 480 -2.31 -10.66 19.53
N ALA A 481 -2.82 -10.87 18.31
CA ALA A 481 -3.93 -11.80 18.07
C ALA A 481 -3.55 -13.24 18.47
N TYR A 482 -2.33 -13.69 18.15
CA TYR A 482 -1.80 -15.00 18.53
C TYR A 482 -1.70 -15.19 20.05
N LEU A 483 -1.36 -14.13 20.80
CA LEU A 483 -1.31 -14.19 22.26
C LEU A 483 -2.69 -14.46 22.89
N THR A 484 -3.79 -14.13 22.21
CA THR A 484 -5.16 -14.43 22.68
C THR A 484 -5.55 -15.91 22.54
N LEU A 485 -4.73 -16.73 21.88
CA LEU A 485 -4.97 -18.16 21.72
C LEU A 485 -4.67 -18.92 23.02
N GLY A 486 -5.51 -19.90 23.34
CA GLY A 486 -5.20 -20.90 24.37
C GLY A 486 -4.08 -21.86 23.93
N ASP A 487 -3.48 -22.59 24.86
CA ASP A 487 -2.32 -23.45 24.56
C ASP A 487 -2.64 -24.54 23.53
N ALA A 488 -3.84 -25.14 23.59
CA ALA A 488 -4.29 -26.11 22.59
C ALA A 488 -4.44 -25.48 21.19
N GLU A 489 -4.97 -24.26 21.11
CA GLU A 489 -5.08 -23.51 19.85
C GLU A 489 -3.69 -23.18 19.28
N LYS A 490 -2.74 -22.76 20.13
CA LYS A 490 -1.35 -22.49 19.73
C LYS A 490 -0.65 -23.74 19.21
N ASN A 491 -0.77 -24.86 19.92
CA ASN A 491 -0.19 -26.14 19.51
C ASN A 491 -0.81 -26.67 18.21
N SER A 492 -2.10 -26.45 18.00
CA SER A 492 -2.77 -26.78 16.75
C SER A 492 -2.29 -25.89 15.60
N LEU A 493 -2.26 -24.58 15.78
CA LEU A 493 -1.85 -23.67 14.72
C LEU A 493 -0.37 -23.83 14.35
N ASN A 494 0.50 -23.87 15.36
CA ASN A 494 1.93 -23.64 15.22
C ASN A 494 2.76 -24.67 16.02
N PRO A 495 2.69 -25.97 15.68
CA PRO A 495 3.40 -27.03 16.42
C PRO A 495 4.93 -26.89 16.38
N GLU A 496 5.48 -26.24 15.35
CA GLU A 496 6.93 -26.09 15.13
C GLU A 496 7.52 -24.76 15.63
N GLY A 497 6.71 -23.94 16.32
CA GLY A 497 7.16 -22.67 16.90
C GLY A 497 7.57 -21.62 15.86
N GLN A 498 7.00 -21.64 14.65
CA GLN A 498 7.24 -20.66 13.58
C GLN A 498 6.91 -19.23 14.00
N VAL A 499 5.82 -19.00 14.74
CA VAL A 499 5.41 -17.66 15.20
C VAL A 499 6.51 -17.00 16.06
N GLU A 500 7.10 -17.73 17.01
CA GLU A 500 8.21 -17.19 17.83
C GLU A 500 9.48 -16.94 17.01
N LYS A 501 9.77 -17.80 16.01
CA LYS A 501 10.88 -17.58 15.08
C LYS A 501 10.68 -16.31 14.26
N ILE A 502 9.47 -16.09 13.72
CA ILE A 502 9.09 -14.88 13.01
C ILE A 502 9.26 -13.66 13.92
N ARG A 503 8.71 -13.72 15.14
CA ARG A 503 8.82 -12.65 16.14
C ARG A 503 10.28 -12.28 16.41
N ARG A 504 11.15 -13.26 16.69
CA ARG A 504 12.57 -13.02 16.97
C ARG A 504 13.27 -12.30 15.80
N ILE A 505 13.06 -12.78 14.57
CA ILE A 505 13.69 -12.18 13.38
C ILE A 505 13.18 -10.76 13.14
N ALA A 506 11.89 -10.50 13.39
CA ALA A 506 11.29 -9.18 13.29
C ALA A 506 11.86 -8.21 14.35
N LEU A 507 12.03 -8.66 15.59
CA LEU A 507 12.70 -7.90 16.65
C LEU A 507 14.16 -7.57 16.28
N ASP A 508 14.90 -8.55 15.76
CA ASP A 508 16.28 -8.36 15.31
C ASP A 508 16.38 -7.31 14.20
N TYR A 509 15.40 -7.27 13.28
CA TYR A 509 15.29 -6.23 12.25
C TYR A 509 15.08 -4.84 12.86
N CYS A 510 14.11 -4.69 13.78
CA CYS A 510 13.87 -3.41 14.46
C CYS A 510 15.11 -2.89 15.20
N LYS A 511 15.81 -3.78 15.91
CA LYS A 511 17.01 -3.44 16.67
C LYS A 511 18.20 -3.10 15.76
N SER A 512 18.50 -3.98 14.82
CA SER A 512 19.77 -3.94 14.08
C SER A 512 19.70 -3.06 12.84
N GLU A 513 18.51 -2.90 12.25
CA GLU A 513 18.34 -2.25 10.96
C GLU A 513 17.49 -1.00 11.03
N LEU A 514 16.65 -0.78 12.07
CA LEU A 514 15.78 0.41 12.20
C LEU A 514 16.29 1.46 13.19
N ILE A 515 16.22 1.20 14.49
CA ILE A 515 16.35 2.23 15.54
C ILE A 515 17.79 2.71 15.75
N GLY A 516 18.80 1.90 15.44
CA GLY A 516 20.22 2.29 15.50
C GLY A 516 20.66 3.27 14.40
N TYR A 517 19.74 3.75 13.58
CA TYR A 517 20.00 4.63 12.45
C TYR A 517 19.00 5.80 12.41
N THR A 518 19.30 6.81 11.61
CA THR A 518 18.42 7.98 11.48
C THR A 518 17.03 7.58 10.99
N LEU A 519 16.02 7.90 11.80
CA LEU A 519 14.60 7.74 11.51
C LEU A 519 13.94 9.13 11.33
N ASN A 520 12.83 9.16 10.58
CA ASN A 520 11.84 10.24 10.68
C ASN A 520 10.71 9.85 11.66
N ALA A 521 9.74 10.74 11.89
CA ALA A 521 8.67 10.50 12.87
C ALA A 521 7.83 9.26 12.54
N PHE A 522 7.51 9.05 11.25
CA PHE A 522 6.74 7.88 10.83
C PHE A 522 7.53 6.57 10.99
N ASP A 523 8.79 6.54 10.56
CA ASP A 523 9.64 5.34 10.73
C ASP A 523 9.83 4.98 12.22
N ALA A 524 9.95 6.00 13.08
CA ALA A 524 10.03 5.81 14.52
C ALA A 524 8.72 5.28 15.11
N ALA A 525 7.57 5.77 14.64
CA ALA A 525 6.25 5.30 15.08
C ALA A 525 6.07 3.81 14.80
N ILE A 526 6.31 3.37 13.56
CA ILE A 526 6.15 1.96 13.20
C ILE A 526 7.15 1.05 13.92
N ALA A 527 8.40 1.50 14.13
CA ALA A 527 9.39 0.73 14.87
C ALA A 527 9.03 0.58 16.35
N VAL A 528 8.61 1.66 17.01
CA VAL A 528 8.18 1.63 18.42
C VAL A 528 6.92 0.79 18.60
N ALA A 529 5.93 0.96 17.72
CA ALA A 529 4.73 0.14 17.74
C ALA A 529 5.07 -1.34 17.57
N ALA A 530 5.91 -1.69 16.59
CA ALA A 530 6.35 -3.07 16.40
C ALA A 530 7.04 -3.65 17.64
N LEU A 531 8.00 -2.94 18.25
CA LEU A 531 8.69 -3.41 19.46
C LEU A 531 7.72 -3.66 20.63
N ALA A 532 6.75 -2.76 20.83
CA ALA A 532 5.75 -2.90 21.89
C ALA A 532 4.81 -4.10 21.63
N LEU A 533 4.31 -4.22 20.39
CA LEU A 533 3.43 -5.32 19.98
C LEU A 533 4.12 -6.68 20.06
N LEU A 534 5.39 -6.74 19.64
CA LEU A 534 6.23 -7.94 19.68
C LEU A 534 6.79 -8.24 21.08
N ARG A 535 6.46 -7.46 22.12
CA ARG A 535 6.94 -7.66 23.50
C ARG A 535 8.47 -7.75 23.57
N HIS A 536 9.14 -6.71 23.08
CA HIS A 536 10.60 -6.60 23.08
C HIS A 536 11.19 -6.51 24.50
N GLU A 537 12.13 -7.38 24.83
CA GLU A 537 12.86 -7.35 26.09
C GLU A 537 14.38 -7.25 25.85
N PRO A 538 15.13 -6.49 26.67
CA PRO A 538 14.67 -5.73 27.84
C PRO A 538 14.04 -4.37 27.48
N ARG A 539 13.15 -3.85 28.34
CA ARG A 539 12.40 -2.59 28.10
C ARG A 539 13.23 -1.31 28.25
N ASP A 540 14.42 -1.40 28.84
CA ASP A 540 15.28 -0.29 29.24
C ASP A 540 16.61 -0.21 28.47
N ASP A 541 16.77 -0.98 27.38
CA ASP A 541 17.95 -0.90 26.50
C ASP A 541 18.02 0.35 25.60
N GLY A 542 17.06 1.25 25.75
CA GLY A 542 17.00 2.52 25.06
C GLY A 542 16.43 2.48 23.64
N LEU A 543 16.05 1.31 23.10
CA LEU A 543 15.47 1.23 21.75
C LEU A 543 14.13 1.99 21.68
N ILE A 544 13.21 1.67 22.58
CA ILE A 544 11.89 2.32 22.63
C ILE A 544 12.05 3.82 22.95
N ALA A 545 12.90 4.17 23.94
CA ALA A 545 13.20 5.55 24.29
C ALA A 545 13.69 6.39 23.09
N THR A 546 14.56 5.82 22.26
CA THR A 546 15.12 6.49 21.08
C THR A 546 14.04 6.81 20.05
N GLY A 547 13.15 5.86 19.78
CA GLY A 547 12.02 6.07 18.87
C GLY A 547 11.02 7.09 19.40
N LEU A 548 10.66 7.00 20.69
CA LEU A 548 9.78 7.97 21.36
C LEU A 548 10.37 9.38 21.30
N LYS A 549 11.67 9.53 21.59
CA LYS A 549 12.33 10.83 21.50
C LYS A 549 12.37 11.37 20.08
N THR A 550 12.63 10.52 19.09
CA THR A 550 12.63 10.92 17.67
C THR A 550 11.28 11.52 17.26
N MET A 551 10.17 10.90 17.68
CA MET A 551 8.83 11.43 17.41
C MET A 551 8.54 12.72 18.18
N SER A 552 8.92 12.79 19.46
CA SER A 552 8.74 14.00 20.28
C SER A 552 9.51 15.20 19.73
N ASP A 553 10.76 14.99 19.27
CA ASP A 553 11.59 16.03 18.68
C ASP A 553 11.04 16.54 17.33
N ALA A 554 10.24 15.71 16.65
CA ALA A 554 9.61 16.06 15.37
C ALA A 554 8.30 16.85 15.53
N LEU A 555 7.79 17.05 16.75
CA LEU A 555 6.53 17.78 16.97
C LEU A 555 6.61 19.22 16.44
N GLY A 556 5.69 19.57 15.55
CA GLY A 556 5.59 20.90 14.93
C GLY A 556 6.29 21.04 13.58
N GLU A 557 6.79 19.94 12.99
CA GLU A 557 7.39 19.98 11.66
C GLU A 557 6.37 20.06 10.51
N GLY A 558 5.09 19.82 10.81
CA GLY A 558 3.97 19.86 9.87
C GLY A 558 3.59 21.28 9.45
N ALA A 559 2.94 21.41 8.28
CA ALA A 559 2.48 22.70 7.80
C ALA A 559 1.04 22.98 8.23
N LYS A 560 0.64 24.25 8.22
CA LYS A 560 -0.74 24.70 8.51
C LYS A 560 -1.28 24.25 9.87
N GLY A 561 -0.41 24.15 10.87
CA GLY A 561 -0.79 23.77 12.23
C GLY A 561 -0.76 22.27 12.51
N HIS A 562 -0.54 21.41 11.50
CA HIS A 562 -0.34 19.98 11.74
C HIS A 562 0.96 19.69 12.49
N LEU A 563 0.99 18.60 13.25
CA LEU A 563 2.16 18.23 14.06
C LEU A 563 3.32 17.68 13.23
N PHE A 564 3.02 16.88 12.21
CA PHE A 564 4.04 16.12 11.48
C PHE A 564 4.00 16.37 9.98
N GLN A 565 5.10 16.00 9.30
CA GLN A 565 5.16 15.99 7.85
C GLN A 565 4.39 14.78 7.28
N PRO A 566 3.93 14.88 6.01
CA PRO A 566 3.25 13.78 5.34
C PRO A 566 4.29 12.77 4.82
N TYR A 567 4.49 11.69 5.55
CA TYR A 567 5.40 10.61 5.14
C TYR A 567 4.68 9.52 4.36
N GLU A 568 5.40 8.85 3.46
CA GLU A 568 4.97 7.64 2.74
C GLU A 568 4.70 6.52 3.74
N TRP A 569 3.42 6.21 3.94
CA TRP A 569 3.03 5.02 4.69
C TRP A 569 2.54 3.90 3.76
N THR A 570 2.21 4.20 2.52
CA THR A 570 1.91 3.19 1.51
C THR A 570 2.39 3.68 0.16
N ARG A 571 2.65 2.74 -0.74
CA ARG A 571 3.14 3.02 -2.08
C ARG A 571 2.45 2.14 -3.10
N LEU A 572 2.62 2.49 -4.37
CA LEU A 572 2.30 1.64 -5.49
C LEU A 572 3.46 1.78 -6.47
N ARG A 573 4.06 0.69 -6.93
CA ARG A 573 5.32 0.76 -7.72
C ARG A 573 5.10 0.90 -9.23
N HIS A 574 3.97 0.43 -9.75
CA HIS A 574 3.59 0.57 -11.17
C HIS A 574 2.14 1.07 -11.29
N PRO A 575 1.73 1.73 -12.39
CA PRO A 575 2.50 2.02 -13.60
C PRO A 575 3.53 3.15 -13.40
N CYS A 576 3.47 3.81 -12.25
CA CYS A 576 4.44 4.78 -11.77
C CYS A 576 4.64 4.56 -10.26
N ARG A 577 5.76 5.01 -9.69
CA ARG A 577 5.92 5.02 -8.23
C ARG A 577 5.02 6.10 -7.65
N ILE A 578 3.95 5.70 -6.98
CA ILE A 578 3.05 6.58 -6.24
C ILE A 578 3.33 6.38 -4.77
N ILE A 579 3.61 7.46 -4.05
CA ILE A 579 3.71 7.45 -2.60
C ILE A 579 2.47 8.10 -2.01
N VAL A 580 2.02 7.60 -0.86
CA VAL A 580 0.76 8.02 -0.25
C VAL A 580 0.98 8.35 1.22
N GLY A 581 0.41 9.47 1.64
CA GLY A 581 0.47 9.93 3.03
C GLY A 581 -0.23 11.26 3.25
N SER A 582 -0.33 11.64 4.51
CA SER A 582 -0.80 12.95 4.94
C SER A 582 -0.28 13.22 6.34
N GLU A 583 -0.35 14.48 6.74
CA GLU A 583 0.06 14.94 8.06
C GLU A 583 -0.74 14.23 9.17
N VAL A 584 -2.07 14.18 9.02
CA VAL A 584 -2.96 13.50 9.97
C VAL A 584 -2.71 11.98 10.00
N ALA A 585 -2.33 11.37 8.88
CA ALA A 585 -1.96 9.97 8.87
C ALA A 585 -0.73 9.73 9.76
N THR A 586 0.31 10.56 9.65
CA THR A 586 1.48 10.48 10.53
C THR A 586 1.07 10.67 12.00
N SER A 587 0.19 11.62 12.31
CA SER A 587 -0.33 11.84 13.67
C SER A 587 -1.06 10.61 14.23
N LEU A 588 -1.85 9.89 13.42
CA LEU A 588 -2.51 8.64 13.81
C LEU A 588 -1.49 7.53 14.13
N PHE A 589 -0.46 7.37 13.30
CA PHE A 589 0.61 6.39 13.54
C PHE A 589 1.41 6.71 14.81
N VAL A 590 1.79 7.98 15.00
CA VAL A 590 2.52 8.42 16.20
C VAL A 590 1.67 8.21 17.45
N MET A 591 0.39 8.63 17.44
CA MET A 591 -0.52 8.40 18.57
C MET A 591 -0.61 6.92 18.94
N SER A 592 -0.81 6.04 17.96
CA SER A 592 -0.91 4.58 18.19
C SER A 592 0.40 4.00 18.75
N ALA A 593 1.55 4.46 18.26
CA ALA A 593 2.86 4.05 18.76
C ALA A 593 3.08 4.46 20.22
N PHE A 594 2.76 5.69 20.59
CA PHE A 594 2.83 6.17 21.97
C PHE A 594 1.83 5.43 22.88
N ALA A 595 0.59 5.21 22.41
CA ALA A 595 -0.42 4.46 23.13
C ALA A 595 0.04 3.03 23.46
N SER A 596 0.59 2.35 22.45
CA SER A 596 1.16 1.00 22.59
C SER A 596 2.38 0.98 23.50
N ALA A 597 3.30 1.93 23.35
CA ALA A 597 4.48 2.03 24.19
C ALA A 597 4.14 2.34 25.66
N LYS A 598 3.17 3.23 25.91
CA LYS A 598 2.70 3.55 27.27
C LYS A 598 2.17 2.30 27.97
N GLN A 599 1.26 1.58 27.32
CA GLN A 599 0.72 0.33 27.87
C GLN A 599 1.84 -0.69 28.11
N TYR A 600 2.78 -0.81 27.17
CA TYR A 600 3.85 -1.80 27.27
C TYR A 600 4.85 -1.49 28.39
N LEU A 601 5.27 -0.24 28.54
CA LEU A 601 6.26 0.18 29.52
C LEU A 601 5.67 0.31 30.94
N TYR A 602 4.45 0.82 31.06
CA TYR A 602 3.87 1.26 32.34
C TYR A 602 2.55 0.56 32.71
N GLY A 603 1.99 -0.27 31.82
CA GLY A 603 0.69 -0.90 32.03
C GLY A 603 -0.49 0.04 31.77
N ASN A 604 -1.69 -0.45 32.11
CA ASN A 604 -2.92 0.35 32.07
C ASN A 604 -3.00 1.21 33.35
N GLY A 605 -2.16 2.26 33.42
CA GLY A 605 -2.15 3.23 34.52
C GLY A 605 -3.53 3.75 34.86
#